data_AF-A0A960IVI2-F1
#
_entry.id   AF-A0A960IVI2-F1
#
_cell.length_a   1.000
_cell.length_b   1.000
_cell.length_c   1.000
_cell.angle_alpha   90.00
_cell.angle_beta   90.00
_cell.angle_gamma   90.00
#
_symmetry.space_group_name_H-M   'P 1'
#
loop_
_entity.id
_entity.type
_entity.pdbx_description
1 polymer ?
#
loop_
_entity_poly.entity_id
_entity_poly.type
_entity_poly.pdbx_seq_one_letter_code
_entity_poly.pdbx_strand_id
1 'polypeptide(L)'
;MNSQPHTTVPGLDQETATRVVGALRPRLFSLLDLQLTLKHVHWNVVGPSFLSVHEMLDTMVGPVREMTDATAERIRTLGGVPRGTPGAIVAGRDWDDYGLDTESVYVHLKALDPVFTGIVSDHRDAIELVGELDPVTEDLLIAQTAKLEEFQWFIRSFVERAHQPDEDTQGRTSSATAAADRRDAASSATADRAPTDSESSAADRAAGEVDTAAAGEHFDEMAKVGANVDGEGSI
;
A
#
# COMPACT_ATOMS: atom_id res chain seq x y z
N MET A 1 -30.86 -23.04 35.75
CA MET A 1 -29.72 -23.18 34.81
C MET A 1 -28.61 -22.27 35.33
N ASN A 2 -27.41 -22.82 35.49
CA ASN A 2 -26.28 -22.25 36.22
C ASN A 2 -25.98 -20.78 35.90
N SER A 3 -26.15 -19.89 36.90
CA SER A 3 -25.52 -18.58 36.91
C SER A 3 -24.03 -18.78 37.16
N GLN A 4 -23.25 -18.92 36.08
CA GLN A 4 -21.81 -18.75 36.18
C GLN A 4 -21.55 -17.35 36.76
N PRO A 5 -20.62 -17.18 37.72
CA PRO A 5 -20.21 -15.85 38.13
C PRO A 5 -19.65 -15.15 36.91
N HIS A 6 -20.40 -14.20 36.35
CA HIS A 6 -19.90 -13.32 35.32
C HIS A 6 -18.89 -12.39 35.99
N THR A 7 -17.61 -12.71 35.82
CA THR A 7 -16.50 -11.88 36.29
C THR A 7 -16.13 -10.93 35.14
N THR A 8 -16.19 -9.64 35.42
CA THR A 8 -15.65 -8.57 34.57
C THR A 8 -14.45 -7.91 35.26
N VAL A 9 -13.83 -6.92 34.62
CA VAL A 9 -12.70 -6.18 35.20
C VAL A 9 -13.13 -5.42 36.47
N PRO A 10 -12.26 -5.34 37.49
CA PRO A 10 -12.56 -4.57 38.70
C PRO A 10 -12.86 -3.10 38.36
N GLY A 11 -13.98 -2.59 38.89
CA GLY A 11 -14.41 -1.20 38.68
C GLY A 11 -15.43 -1.00 37.55
N LEU A 12 -15.69 -2.00 36.72
CA LEU A 12 -16.80 -2.00 35.76
C LEU A 12 -17.95 -2.89 36.26
N ASP A 13 -19.19 -2.42 36.12
CA ASP A 13 -20.35 -3.25 36.33
C ASP A 13 -20.62 -4.17 35.11
N GLN A 14 -21.45 -5.18 35.31
CA GLN A 14 -21.71 -6.20 34.30
C GLN A 14 -22.48 -5.68 33.07
N GLU A 15 -23.35 -4.69 33.26
CA GLU A 15 -24.12 -4.09 32.16
C GLU A 15 -23.18 -3.30 31.26
N THR A 16 -22.35 -2.44 31.84
CA THR A 16 -21.33 -1.68 31.12
C THR A 16 -20.36 -2.60 30.38
N ALA A 17 -19.84 -3.64 31.04
CA ALA A 17 -18.97 -4.62 30.39
C ALA A 17 -19.66 -5.34 29.21
N THR A 18 -20.95 -5.67 29.34
CA THR A 18 -21.72 -6.30 28.27
C THR A 18 -21.89 -5.36 27.07
N ARG A 19 -22.11 -4.07 27.31
CA ARG A 19 -22.20 -3.05 26.26
C ARG A 19 -20.87 -2.87 25.53
N VAL A 20 -19.75 -2.78 26.26
CA VAL A 20 -18.41 -2.67 25.68
C VAL A 20 -18.06 -3.92 24.85
N VAL A 21 -18.36 -5.12 25.36
CA VAL A 21 -18.21 -6.38 24.59
C VAL A 21 -19.09 -6.38 23.34
N GLY A 22 -20.30 -5.79 23.42
CA GLY A 22 -21.19 -5.59 22.29
C GLY A 22 -20.57 -4.72 21.20
N ALA A 23 -19.88 -3.64 21.59
CA ALA A 23 -19.17 -2.74 20.67
C ALA A 23 -17.93 -3.41 20.04
N LEU A 24 -17.16 -4.18 20.81
CA LEU A 24 -15.94 -4.83 20.34
C LEU A 24 -16.19 -6.03 19.41
N ARG A 25 -17.31 -6.73 19.55
CA ARG A 25 -17.61 -7.92 18.75
C ARG A 25 -17.62 -7.66 17.23
N PRO A 26 -18.34 -6.66 16.68
CA PRO A 26 -18.26 -6.37 15.26
C PRO A 26 -16.86 -5.90 14.83
N ARG A 27 -16.10 -5.22 15.71
CA ARG A 27 -14.70 -4.84 15.42
C ARG A 27 -13.81 -6.06 15.27
N LEU A 28 -13.97 -7.07 16.14
CA LEU A 28 -13.27 -8.35 16.01
C LEU A 28 -13.58 -9.02 14.67
N PHE A 29 -14.85 -9.03 14.26
CA PHE A 29 -15.24 -9.61 12.96
C PHE A 29 -14.63 -8.84 11.80
N SER A 30 -14.65 -7.51 11.82
CA SER A 30 -14.06 -6.69 10.75
C SER A 30 -12.55 -6.86 10.64
N LEU A 31 -11.83 -6.98 11.75
CA LEU A 31 -10.39 -7.18 11.74
C LEU A 31 -10.00 -8.57 11.24
N LEU A 32 -10.75 -9.61 11.65
CA LEU A 32 -10.59 -10.98 11.16
C LEU A 32 -10.86 -11.10 9.65
N ASP A 33 -11.90 -10.43 9.16
CA ASP A 33 -12.23 -10.38 7.75
C ASP A 33 -11.16 -9.58 6.97
N LEU A 34 -10.72 -8.42 7.49
CA LEU A 34 -9.71 -7.58 6.87
C LEU A 34 -8.37 -8.30 6.68
N GLN A 35 -7.86 -9.05 7.67
CA GLN A 35 -6.59 -9.78 7.51
C GLN A 35 -6.67 -10.85 6.40
N LEU A 36 -7.85 -11.43 6.16
CA LEU A 36 -8.08 -12.39 5.08
C LEU A 36 -8.18 -11.68 3.74
N THR A 37 -8.96 -10.59 3.69
CA THR A 37 -9.11 -9.74 2.52
C THR A 37 -7.78 -9.14 2.06
N LEU A 38 -6.94 -8.65 2.98
CA LEU A 38 -5.60 -8.16 2.65
C LEU A 38 -4.71 -9.24 2.03
N LYS A 39 -4.75 -10.48 2.58
CA LYS A 39 -4.00 -11.60 2.00
C LYS A 39 -4.55 -12.04 0.65
N HIS A 40 -5.87 -12.03 0.50
CA HIS A 40 -6.53 -12.28 -0.77
C HIS A 40 -6.05 -11.31 -1.85
N VAL A 41 -6.04 -10.01 -1.56
CA VAL A 41 -5.53 -9.00 -2.49
C VAL A 41 -4.03 -9.18 -2.75
N HIS A 42 -3.24 -9.42 -1.70
CA HIS A 42 -1.79 -9.63 -1.81
C HIS A 42 -1.40 -10.76 -2.78
N TRP A 43 -2.21 -11.83 -2.86
CA TRP A 43 -1.98 -12.92 -3.82
C TRP A 43 -2.49 -12.63 -5.23
N ASN A 44 -3.49 -11.74 -5.37
CA ASN A 44 -4.27 -11.59 -6.59
C ASN A 44 -4.05 -10.27 -7.34
N VAL A 45 -3.18 -9.38 -6.84
CA VAL A 45 -2.77 -8.16 -7.57
C VAL A 45 -1.89 -8.49 -8.77
N VAL A 46 -2.15 -7.83 -9.91
CA VAL A 46 -1.30 -7.90 -11.10
C VAL A 46 -1.01 -6.51 -11.69
N GLY A 47 -0.01 -6.43 -12.57
CA GLY A 47 0.31 -5.23 -13.34
C GLY A 47 1.50 -4.41 -12.80
N PRO A 48 1.69 -3.19 -13.31
CA PRO A 48 2.77 -2.30 -12.86
C PRO A 48 2.72 -2.09 -11.34
N SER A 49 3.89 -2.00 -10.71
CA SER A 49 4.03 -1.87 -9.25
C SER A 49 3.56 -3.07 -8.42
N PHE A 50 3.36 -4.24 -9.04
CA PHE A 50 3.01 -5.49 -8.37
C PHE A 50 3.83 -5.72 -7.09
N LEU A 51 5.17 -5.76 -7.21
CA LEU A 51 6.04 -6.10 -6.08
C LEU A 51 5.87 -5.12 -4.92
N SER A 52 5.87 -3.81 -5.21
CA SER A 52 5.72 -2.77 -4.18
C SER A 52 4.39 -2.88 -3.43
N VAL A 53 3.29 -3.15 -4.13
CA VAL A 53 1.97 -3.27 -3.48
C VAL A 53 1.81 -4.62 -2.78
N HIS A 54 2.33 -5.70 -3.36
CA HIS A 54 2.39 -7.02 -2.75
C HIS A 54 3.11 -6.98 -1.39
N GLU A 55 4.29 -6.37 -1.33
CA GLU A 55 5.06 -6.21 -0.09
C GLU A 55 4.38 -5.23 0.88
N MET A 56 3.85 -4.11 0.38
CA MET A 56 3.12 -3.13 1.22
C MET A 56 1.95 -3.79 1.96
N LEU A 57 1.13 -4.61 1.29
CA LEU A 57 -0.01 -5.28 1.92
C LEU A 57 0.41 -6.19 3.07
N ASP A 58 1.58 -6.84 2.98
CA ASP A 58 2.09 -7.67 4.08
C ASP A 58 2.49 -6.87 5.32
N THR A 59 2.99 -5.65 5.14
CA THR A 59 3.26 -4.74 6.26
C THR A 59 1.98 -4.31 7.00
N MET A 60 0.80 -4.45 6.37
CA MET A 60 -0.51 -4.16 6.99
C MET A 60 -1.09 -5.39 7.71
N VAL A 61 -0.90 -6.59 7.16
CA VAL A 61 -1.47 -7.85 7.70
C VAL A 61 -0.96 -8.13 9.12
N GLY A 62 0.33 -7.90 9.39
CA GLY A 62 0.93 -8.11 10.73
C GLY A 62 0.22 -7.29 11.81
N PRO A 63 0.21 -5.95 11.70
CA PRO A 63 -0.49 -5.08 12.63
C PRO A 63 -1.99 -5.41 12.77
N VAL A 64 -2.72 -5.70 11.68
CA VAL A 64 -4.16 -6.07 11.78
C VAL A 64 -4.37 -7.36 12.60
N ARG A 65 -3.44 -8.33 12.53
CA ARG A 65 -3.47 -9.53 13.37
C ARG A 65 -3.26 -9.20 14.84
N GLU A 66 -2.33 -8.28 15.16
CA GLU A 66 -2.12 -7.81 16.54
C GLU A 66 -3.35 -7.08 17.08
N MET A 67 -4.00 -6.24 16.26
CA MET A 67 -5.25 -5.58 16.63
C MET A 67 -6.37 -6.60 16.89
N THR A 68 -6.45 -7.64 16.07
CA THR A 68 -7.41 -8.74 16.22
C THR A 68 -7.25 -9.44 17.56
N ASP A 69 -6.01 -9.80 17.90
CA ASP A 69 -5.69 -10.49 19.14
C ASP A 69 -6.01 -9.61 20.35
N ALA A 70 -5.53 -8.36 20.37
CA ALA A 70 -5.80 -7.41 21.45
C ALA A 70 -7.32 -7.18 21.66
N THR A 71 -8.10 -7.09 20.58
CA THR A 71 -9.56 -6.97 20.65
C THR A 71 -10.21 -8.22 21.23
N ALA A 72 -9.79 -9.42 20.80
CA ALA A 72 -10.30 -10.69 21.31
C ALA A 72 -9.97 -10.88 22.80
N GLU A 73 -8.75 -10.58 23.20
CA GLU A 73 -8.30 -10.64 24.58
C GLU A 73 -9.02 -9.59 25.45
N ARG A 74 -9.30 -8.40 24.92
CA ARG A 74 -10.11 -7.39 25.62
C ARG A 74 -11.53 -7.88 25.86
N ILE A 75 -12.17 -8.48 24.85
CA ILE A 75 -13.50 -9.13 25.01
C ILE A 75 -13.44 -10.19 26.11
N ARG A 76 -12.40 -11.03 26.11
CA ARG A 76 -12.26 -12.10 27.11
C ARG A 76 -12.04 -11.56 28.53
N THR A 77 -11.27 -10.47 28.64
CA THR A 77 -10.95 -9.75 29.87
C THR A 77 -12.20 -9.12 30.50
N LEU A 78 -13.12 -8.62 29.67
CA LEU A 78 -14.44 -8.10 30.09
C LEU A 78 -15.46 -9.21 30.41
N GLY A 79 -15.04 -10.48 30.41
CA GLY A 79 -15.92 -11.63 30.70
C GLY A 79 -16.76 -12.10 29.50
N GLY A 80 -16.54 -11.52 28.32
CA GLY A 80 -17.16 -11.94 27.07
C GLY A 80 -16.50 -13.18 26.45
N VAL A 81 -17.14 -13.75 25.45
CA VAL A 81 -16.58 -14.83 24.62
C VAL A 81 -16.24 -14.26 23.24
N PRO A 82 -14.95 -14.11 22.89
CA PRO A 82 -14.56 -13.76 21.53
C PRO A 82 -14.83 -14.93 20.59
N ARG A 83 -15.49 -14.68 19.46
CA ARG A 83 -15.84 -15.72 18.48
C ARG A 83 -15.04 -15.50 17.21
N GLY A 84 -13.92 -16.21 17.05
CA GLY A 84 -13.05 -16.08 15.87
C GLY A 84 -13.29 -17.09 14.74
N THR A 85 -14.34 -17.92 14.83
CA THR A 85 -14.60 -18.96 13.81
C THR A 85 -15.17 -18.37 12.53
N PRO A 86 -14.83 -18.88 11.33
CA PRO A 86 -15.32 -18.35 10.05
C PRO A 86 -16.84 -18.20 9.96
N GLY A 87 -17.60 -19.21 10.41
CA GLY A 87 -19.06 -19.13 10.41
C GLY A 87 -19.63 -18.03 11.31
N ALA A 88 -18.94 -17.67 12.39
CA ALA A 88 -19.34 -16.56 13.26
C ALA A 88 -19.08 -15.20 12.59
N ILE A 89 -17.98 -15.07 11.84
CA ILE A 89 -17.67 -13.86 11.06
C ILE A 89 -18.76 -13.67 10.01
N VAL A 90 -19.03 -14.68 9.19
CA VAL A 90 -20.04 -14.61 8.11
C VAL A 90 -21.44 -14.34 8.67
N ALA A 91 -21.83 -14.95 9.78
CA ALA A 91 -23.13 -14.72 10.41
C ALA A 91 -23.25 -13.37 11.12
N GLY A 92 -22.12 -12.72 11.44
CA GLY A 92 -22.06 -11.52 12.27
C GLY A 92 -21.66 -10.25 11.54
N ARG A 93 -21.17 -10.34 10.30
CA ARG A 93 -20.87 -9.19 9.46
C ARG A 93 -22.14 -8.60 8.84
N ASP A 94 -22.16 -7.30 8.66
CA ASP A 94 -23.19 -6.52 7.96
C ASP A 94 -22.67 -5.91 6.64
N TRP A 95 -21.49 -6.34 6.20
CA TRP A 95 -20.90 -6.05 4.90
C TRP A 95 -20.82 -7.30 4.00
N ASP A 96 -20.73 -7.06 2.70
CA ASP A 96 -20.53 -8.11 1.69
C ASP A 96 -19.09 -8.62 1.67
N ASP A 97 -18.89 -9.82 1.12
CA ASP A 97 -17.55 -10.36 0.88
C ASP A 97 -16.77 -9.50 -0.13
N TYR A 98 -15.44 -9.58 -0.09
CA TYR A 98 -14.61 -8.90 -1.07
C TYR A 98 -14.82 -9.50 -2.47
N GLY A 99 -15.28 -8.68 -3.41
CA GLY A 99 -15.86 -9.17 -4.67
C GLY A 99 -14.91 -9.33 -5.86
N LEU A 100 -13.60 -9.07 -5.69
CA LEU A 100 -12.63 -9.16 -6.79
C LEU A 100 -11.74 -10.39 -6.62
N ASP A 101 -11.51 -11.14 -7.69
CA ASP A 101 -10.48 -12.19 -7.75
C ASP A 101 -9.13 -11.58 -8.18
N THR A 102 -8.56 -11.99 -9.32
CA THR A 102 -7.33 -11.43 -9.87
C THR A 102 -7.60 -10.14 -10.64
N GLU A 103 -7.05 -9.03 -10.19
CA GLU A 103 -7.24 -7.72 -10.80
C GLU A 103 -5.99 -6.84 -10.77
N SER A 104 -6.01 -5.75 -11.53
CA SER A 104 -4.89 -4.80 -11.51
C SER A 104 -4.70 -4.16 -10.13
N VAL A 105 -3.46 -3.78 -9.81
CA VAL A 105 -3.11 -3.02 -8.60
C VAL A 105 -4.09 -1.85 -8.35
N TYR A 106 -4.33 -1.02 -9.37
CA TYR A 106 -5.22 0.13 -9.24
C TYR A 106 -6.66 -0.26 -8.86
N VAL A 107 -7.19 -1.30 -9.50
CA VAL A 107 -8.57 -1.76 -9.27
C VAL A 107 -8.71 -2.32 -7.85
N HIS A 108 -7.76 -3.15 -7.40
CA HIS A 108 -7.76 -3.66 -6.03
C HIS A 108 -7.64 -2.56 -4.97
N LEU A 109 -6.71 -1.61 -5.13
CA LEU A 109 -6.53 -0.52 -4.16
C LEU A 109 -7.76 0.40 -4.11
N LYS A 110 -8.37 0.68 -5.27
CA LYS A 110 -9.62 1.45 -5.34
C LYS A 110 -10.79 0.72 -4.65
N ALA A 111 -10.82 -0.61 -4.71
CA ALA A 111 -11.81 -1.43 -4.01
C ALA A 111 -11.52 -1.59 -2.50
N LEU A 112 -10.25 -1.51 -2.08
CA LEU A 112 -9.87 -1.53 -0.67
C LEU A 112 -10.17 -0.21 0.06
N ASP A 113 -10.08 0.94 -0.60
CA ASP A 113 -10.39 2.23 0.03
C ASP A 113 -11.78 2.31 0.69
N PRO A 114 -12.90 1.88 0.06
CA PRO A 114 -14.19 1.84 0.73
C PRO A 114 -14.27 0.78 1.84
N VAL A 115 -13.53 -0.34 1.74
CA VAL A 115 -13.43 -1.34 2.83
C VAL A 115 -12.80 -0.70 4.06
N PHE A 116 -11.66 -0.02 3.91
CA PHE A 116 -11.04 0.73 5.00
C PHE A 116 -11.94 1.85 5.52
N THR A 117 -12.68 2.54 4.65
CA THR A 117 -13.63 3.58 5.05
C THR A 117 -14.70 3.03 6.00
N GLY A 118 -15.30 1.89 5.68
CA GLY A 118 -16.29 1.24 6.56
C GLY A 118 -15.68 0.85 7.91
N ILE A 119 -14.51 0.19 7.88
CA ILE A 119 -13.84 -0.26 9.11
C ILE A 119 -13.45 0.93 9.99
N VAL A 120 -12.86 1.99 9.43
CA VAL A 120 -12.45 3.19 10.18
C VAL A 120 -13.66 3.92 10.74
N SER A 121 -14.73 4.10 9.95
CA SER A 121 -15.96 4.76 10.41
C SER A 121 -16.54 4.05 11.62
N ASP A 122 -16.72 2.75 11.52
CA ASP A 122 -17.29 1.97 12.61
C ASP A 122 -16.36 1.87 13.84
N HIS A 123 -15.03 1.96 13.66
CA HIS A 123 -14.11 2.09 14.80
C HIS A 123 -14.29 3.43 15.51
N ARG A 124 -14.52 4.53 14.77
CA ARG A 124 -14.84 5.83 15.36
C ARG A 124 -16.17 5.82 16.11
N ASP A 125 -17.19 5.17 15.56
CA ASP A 125 -18.47 4.97 16.25
C ASP A 125 -18.30 4.14 17.53
N ALA A 126 -17.46 3.10 17.48
CA ALA A 126 -17.13 2.30 18.64
C ALA A 126 -16.36 3.11 19.71
N ILE A 127 -15.42 3.97 19.32
CA ILE A 127 -14.71 4.90 20.22
C ILE A 127 -15.70 5.80 20.94
N GLU A 128 -16.60 6.46 20.20
CA GLU A 128 -17.63 7.34 20.80
C GLU A 128 -18.49 6.59 21.81
N LEU A 129 -18.91 5.37 21.47
CA LEU A 129 -19.73 4.54 22.36
C LEU A 129 -18.97 4.13 23.64
N VAL A 130 -17.71 3.74 23.55
CA VAL A 130 -16.96 3.22 24.70
C VAL A 130 -16.29 4.30 25.54
N GLY A 131 -16.08 5.52 25.03
CA GLY A 131 -15.41 6.60 25.78
C GLY A 131 -16.12 6.96 27.09
N GLU A 132 -17.45 6.87 27.12
CA GLU A 132 -18.24 7.08 28.33
C GLU A 132 -18.32 5.84 29.25
N LEU A 133 -17.87 4.67 28.78
CA LEU A 133 -18.07 3.37 29.44
C LEU A 133 -16.79 2.79 30.02
N ASP A 134 -15.70 2.87 29.26
CA ASP A 134 -14.45 2.17 29.55
C ASP A 134 -13.26 2.83 28.81
N PRO A 135 -12.57 3.79 29.44
CA PRO A 135 -11.47 4.52 28.81
C PRO A 135 -10.29 3.63 28.41
N VAL A 136 -10.16 2.43 28.99
CA VAL A 136 -9.11 1.47 28.59
C VAL A 136 -9.43 0.83 27.24
N THR A 137 -10.72 0.56 26.98
CA THR A 137 -11.14 0.07 25.65
C THR A 137 -11.15 1.20 24.63
N GLU A 138 -11.49 2.42 25.04
CA GLU A 138 -11.38 3.61 24.19
C GLU A 138 -9.96 3.80 23.67
N ASP A 139 -8.96 3.80 24.56
CA ASP A 139 -7.54 3.95 24.21
C ASP A 139 -7.07 2.88 23.21
N LEU A 140 -7.48 1.63 23.44
CA LEU A 140 -7.21 0.52 22.51
C LEU A 140 -7.75 0.84 21.10
N LEU A 141 -9.01 1.25 20.99
CA LEU A 141 -9.64 1.53 19.70
C LEU A 141 -9.06 2.79 19.03
N ILE A 142 -8.67 3.81 19.80
CA ILE A 142 -8.00 5.01 19.28
C ILE A 142 -6.68 4.62 18.61
N ALA A 143 -5.85 3.82 19.28
CA ALA A 143 -4.57 3.37 18.73
C ALA A 143 -4.75 2.54 17.44
N GLN A 144 -5.72 1.64 17.43
CA GLN A 144 -6.07 0.84 16.23
C GLN A 144 -6.54 1.74 15.08
N THR A 145 -7.44 2.69 15.37
CA THR A 145 -8.02 3.60 14.37
C THR A 145 -6.95 4.46 13.72
N ALA A 146 -6.03 5.04 14.50
CA ALA A 146 -4.94 5.84 13.97
C ALA A 146 -4.08 5.05 12.96
N LYS A 147 -3.83 3.77 13.24
CA LYS A 147 -3.06 2.91 12.35
C LYS A 147 -3.83 2.49 11.09
N LEU A 148 -5.13 2.21 11.22
CA LEU A 148 -6.00 1.91 10.08
C LEU A 148 -6.13 3.12 9.14
N GLU A 149 -6.22 4.33 9.69
CA GLU A 149 -6.23 5.58 8.92
C GLU A 149 -4.91 5.81 8.16
N GLU A 150 -3.77 5.49 8.77
CA GLU A 150 -2.47 5.53 8.11
C GLU A 150 -2.40 4.54 6.92
N PHE A 151 -2.88 3.30 7.10
CA PHE A 151 -2.94 2.33 6.01
C PHE A 151 -3.86 2.77 4.88
N GLN A 152 -5.01 3.35 5.23
CA GLN A 152 -5.91 3.90 4.23
C GLN A 152 -5.25 5.06 3.45
N TRP A 153 -4.46 5.91 4.11
CA TRP A 153 -3.69 6.95 3.44
C TRP A 153 -2.67 6.37 2.45
N PHE A 154 -1.95 5.29 2.80
CA PHE A 154 -1.07 4.60 1.85
C PHE A 154 -1.84 4.15 0.61
N ILE A 155 -2.99 3.50 0.79
CA ILE A 155 -3.86 3.05 -0.31
C ILE A 155 -4.30 4.23 -1.17
N ARG A 156 -4.80 5.30 -0.54
CA ARG A 156 -5.25 6.53 -1.23
C ARG A 156 -4.14 7.17 -2.04
N SER A 157 -2.92 7.17 -1.54
CA SER A 157 -1.74 7.75 -2.22
C SER A 157 -1.40 7.05 -3.54
N PHE A 158 -1.78 5.78 -3.72
CA PHE A 158 -1.63 5.08 -5.00
C PHE A 158 -2.77 5.37 -6.00
N VAL A 159 -3.96 5.72 -5.53
CA VAL A 159 -5.16 5.90 -6.37
C VAL A 159 -5.50 7.36 -6.64
N GLU A 160 -5.04 8.28 -5.79
CA GLU A 160 -5.09 9.72 -6.04
C GLU A 160 -4.37 10.00 -7.36
N ARG A 161 -5.06 10.70 -8.28
CA ARG A 161 -4.35 11.22 -9.45
C ARG A 161 -3.33 12.23 -8.93
N ALA A 162 -2.04 11.95 -9.12
CA ALA A 162 -1.08 13.03 -9.26
C ALA A 162 -1.66 14.00 -10.28
N HIS A 163 -1.75 15.28 -9.92
CA HIS A 163 -2.34 16.35 -10.74
C HIS A 163 -2.13 16.06 -12.23
N GLN A 164 -3.23 15.80 -12.94
CA GLN A 164 -3.20 15.83 -14.40
C GLN A 164 -2.74 17.26 -14.73
N PRO A 165 -1.63 17.45 -15.47
CA PRO A 165 -1.34 18.79 -15.95
C PRO A 165 -2.58 19.24 -16.72
N ASP A 166 -3.11 20.41 -16.36
CA ASP A 166 -4.25 21.05 -17.02
C ASP A 166 -4.14 20.79 -18.53
N GLU A 167 -5.24 20.42 -19.21
CA GLU A 167 -5.25 20.15 -20.66
C GLU A 167 -4.61 21.31 -21.48
N ASP A 168 -4.59 22.51 -20.89
CA ASP A 168 -3.90 23.72 -21.37
C ASP A 168 -2.37 23.58 -21.51
N THR A 169 -1.75 22.66 -20.77
CA THR A 169 -0.31 22.38 -20.81
C THR A 169 0.04 21.52 -22.03
N GLN A 170 -0.83 20.60 -22.44
CA GLN A 170 -0.65 19.77 -23.64
C GLN A 170 -0.76 20.60 -24.94
N GLY A 171 -1.56 21.66 -24.94
CA GLY A 171 -1.60 22.64 -26.03
C GLY A 171 -0.33 23.48 -26.15
N ARG A 172 0.29 23.84 -25.02
CA ARG A 172 1.55 24.62 -25.01
C ARG A 172 2.77 23.79 -25.41
N THR A 173 2.89 22.56 -24.90
CA THR A 173 4.04 21.68 -25.21
C THR A 173 4.05 21.27 -26.68
N SER A 174 2.89 20.93 -27.26
CA SER A 174 2.77 20.58 -28.68
C SER A 174 3.11 21.74 -29.63
N SER A 175 2.77 22.98 -29.23
CA SER A 175 3.14 24.18 -30.01
C SER A 175 4.65 24.49 -29.93
N ALA A 176 5.27 24.23 -28.77
CA ALA A 176 6.69 24.46 -28.54
C ALA A 176 7.57 23.40 -29.23
N THR A 177 7.17 22.12 -29.20
CA THR A 177 7.85 21.05 -29.97
C THR A 177 7.67 21.25 -31.47
N ALA A 178 6.46 21.61 -31.94
CA ALA A 178 6.26 21.91 -33.37
C ALA A 178 7.02 23.17 -33.83
N ALA A 179 7.33 24.11 -32.94
CA ALA A 179 8.18 25.26 -33.24
C ALA A 179 9.68 24.92 -33.18
N ALA A 180 10.09 24.01 -32.29
CA ALA A 180 11.45 23.48 -32.22
C ALA A 180 11.79 22.62 -33.44
N ASP A 181 10.91 21.68 -33.81
CA ASP A 181 11.06 20.83 -35.00
C ASP A 181 11.18 21.64 -36.30
N ARG A 182 10.43 22.75 -36.41
CA ARG A 182 10.54 23.66 -37.56
C ARG A 182 11.84 24.45 -37.57
N ARG A 183 12.41 24.79 -36.41
CA ARG A 183 13.70 25.47 -36.30
C ARG A 183 14.85 24.52 -36.63
N ASP A 184 14.76 23.27 -36.18
CA ASP A 184 15.77 22.24 -36.45
C ASP A 184 15.74 21.77 -37.91
N ALA A 185 14.55 21.65 -38.52
CA ALA A 185 14.43 21.38 -39.95
C ALA A 185 14.98 22.52 -40.83
N ALA A 186 14.89 23.78 -40.38
CA ALA A 186 15.48 24.92 -41.08
C ALA A 186 17.02 24.96 -40.94
N SER A 187 17.56 24.46 -39.82
CA SER A 187 18.99 24.30 -39.56
C SER A 187 19.60 23.13 -40.38
N SER A 188 18.87 22.01 -40.50
CA SER A 188 19.34 20.81 -41.20
C SER A 188 19.30 20.92 -42.73
N ALA A 189 18.73 21.98 -43.31
CA ALA A 189 18.76 22.23 -44.75
C ALA A 189 20.18 22.48 -45.30
N THR A 190 21.19 22.56 -44.42
CA THR A 190 22.61 22.65 -44.77
C THR A 190 23.34 21.30 -44.79
N ALA A 191 22.68 20.21 -44.38
CA ALA A 191 23.30 18.90 -44.18
C ALA A 191 23.49 18.05 -45.46
N ASP A 192 22.97 18.49 -46.61
CA ASP A 192 23.18 17.84 -47.92
C ASP A 192 24.32 18.51 -48.71
N ARG A 193 25.24 19.17 -48.00
CA ARG A 193 26.46 19.74 -48.58
C ARG A 193 27.60 18.74 -48.43
N ALA A 194 28.34 18.52 -49.51
CA ALA A 194 29.57 17.74 -49.49
C ALA A 194 30.55 18.29 -48.42
N PRO A 195 31.19 17.40 -47.62
CA PRO A 195 32.07 17.82 -46.53
C PRO A 195 33.23 18.67 -47.05
N THR A 196 33.67 19.62 -46.24
CA THR A 196 34.80 20.48 -46.58
C THR A 196 36.13 19.76 -46.41
N ASP A 197 37.16 20.20 -47.13
CA ASP A 197 38.51 19.60 -47.06
C ASP A 197 39.08 19.63 -45.62
N SER A 198 38.70 20.61 -44.80
CA SER A 198 39.09 20.68 -43.39
C SER A 198 38.38 19.66 -42.51
N GLU A 199 37.13 19.33 -42.82
CA GLU A 199 36.35 18.32 -42.09
C GLU A 199 36.84 16.90 -42.43
N SER A 200 37.16 16.64 -43.71
CA SER A 200 37.79 15.38 -44.13
C SER A 200 39.16 15.16 -43.46
N SER A 201 40.00 16.21 -43.41
CA SER A 201 41.32 16.13 -42.75
C SER A 201 41.25 16.06 -41.22
N ALA A 202 40.11 16.39 -40.59
CA ALA A 202 39.91 16.22 -39.16
C ALA A 202 39.51 14.78 -38.82
N ALA A 203 38.72 14.13 -39.68
CA ALA A 203 38.33 12.72 -39.51
C ALA A 203 39.53 11.76 -39.63
N ASP A 204 40.42 11.98 -40.59
CA ASP A 204 41.63 11.14 -40.76
C ASP A 204 42.61 11.25 -39.58
N ARG A 205 42.64 12.39 -38.88
CA ARG A 205 43.46 12.56 -37.67
C ARG A 205 42.87 11.83 -36.46
N ALA A 206 41.54 11.82 -36.33
CA ALA A 206 40.86 11.13 -35.24
C ALA A 206 40.94 9.59 -35.34
N ALA A 207 41.01 9.06 -36.57
CA ALA A 207 41.13 7.61 -36.79
C ALA A 207 42.51 7.03 -36.42
N GLY A 208 43.54 7.87 -36.29
CA GLY A 208 44.91 7.45 -35.96
C GLY A 208 45.21 7.31 -34.46
N GLU A 209 44.34 7.77 -33.56
CA GLU A 209 44.62 7.90 -32.12
C GLU A 209 43.87 6.88 -31.23
N VAL A 210 43.13 5.93 -31.80
CA VAL A 210 42.35 4.97 -31.01
C VAL A 210 43.16 3.69 -30.75
N ASP A 211 43.71 3.56 -29.54
CA ASP A 211 44.30 2.31 -29.04
C ASP A 211 43.21 1.34 -28.59
N THR A 212 42.92 0.36 -29.44
CA THR A 212 41.87 -0.64 -29.23
C THR A 212 42.16 -1.65 -28.11
N ALA A 213 43.36 -1.65 -27.53
CA ALA A 213 43.72 -2.59 -26.45
C ALA A 213 43.15 -2.17 -25.09
N ALA A 214 43.00 -0.87 -24.81
CA ALA A 214 42.53 -0.35 -23.52
C ALA A 214 41.02 -0.55 -23.26
N ALA A 215 40.22 -0.81 -24.30
CA ALA A 215 38.78 -1.00 -24.16
C ALA A 215 38.38 -2.38 -23.60
N GLY A 216 39.27 -3.39 -23.67
CA GLY A 216 38.97 -4.75 -23.24
C GLY A 216 39.06 -4.97 -21.72
N GLU A 217 39.98 -4.27 -21.03
CA GLU A 217 40.23 -4.49 -19.60
C GLU A 217 39.13 -3.93 -18.70
N HIS A 218 38.41 -2.90 -19.17
CA HIS A 218 37.37 -2.21 -18.40
C HIS A 218 36.06 -3.01 -18.24
N PHE A 219 35.85 -4.05 -19.07
CA PHE A 219 34.64 -4.88 -19.06
C PHE A 219 34.73 -6.04 -18.04
N ASP A 220 35.92 -6.58 -17.81
CA ASP A 220 36.16 -7.70 -16.88
C ASP A 220 36.11 -7.27 -15.41
N GLU A 221 36.38 -5.99 -15.12
CA GLU A 221 36.29 -5.44 -13.76
C GLU A 221 34.83 -5.24 -13.32
N MET A 222 33.93 -4.85 -14.23
CA MET A 222 32.50 -4.69 -13.94
C MET A 222 31.77 -6.03 -13.67
N ALA A 223 32.23 -7.13 -14.26
CA ALA A 223 31.64 -8.45 -14.04
C ALA A 223 31.91 -9.01 -12.63
N LYS A 224 33.00 -8.57 -11.97
CA LYS A 224 33.35 -9.02 -10.60
C LYS A 224 32.58 -8.28 -9.50
N VAL A 225 32.10 -7.08 -9.77
CA VAL A 225 31.31 -6.28 -8.80
C VAL A 225 29.86 -6.76 -8.71
N GLY A 226 29.32 -7.35 -9.77
CA GLY A 226 27.94 -7.86 -9.82
C GLY A 226 27.67 -9.21 -9.14
N ALA A 227 28.71 -9.90 -8.64
CA ALA A 227 28.59 -11.27 -8.12
C ALA A 227 28.68 -11.38 -6.58
N ASN A 228 28.67 -10.26 -5.84
CA ASN A 228 29.00 -10.24 -4.41
C ASN A 228 27.85 -9.77 -3.50
N VAL A 229 26.61 -10.07 -3.86
CA VAL A 229 25.44 -9.82 -2.99
C VAL A 229 24.79 -11.15 -2.62
N ASP A 230 25.58 -12.04 -2.01
CA ASP A 230 25.03 -13.18 -1.28
C ASP A 230 24.43 -12.66 0.03
N GLY A 231 23.12 -12.92 0.18
CA GLY A 231 22.36 -12.54 1.36
C GLY A 231 22.81 -13.31 2.60
N GLU A 232 23.34 -12.59 3.58
CA GLU A 232 23.30 -12.98 4.99
C GLU A 232 23.04 -11.74 5.84
N GLY A 233 21.94 -11.75 6.60
CA GLY A 233 21.57 -10.66 7.50
C GLY A 233 20.28 -10.94 8.26
N SER A 234 20.34 -11.88 9.22
CA SER A 234 19.53 -11.82 10.46
C SER A 234 19.99 -10.54 11.20
N ILE A 235 19.16 -9.65 11.76
CA ILE A 235 17.99 -9.73 12.65
C ILE A 235 17.12 -8.50 12.34
#